data_AF-A0A0B1T2D3-F1
#
_entry.id   AF-A0A0B1T2D3-F1
#
_cell.length_a   1.000
_cell.length_b   1.000
_cell.length_c   1.000
_cell.angle_alpha   90.00
_cell.angle_beta   90.00
_cell.angle_gamma   90.00
#
_symmetry.space_group_name_H-M   'P 1'
#
loop_
_entity.id
_entity.type
_entity.pdbx_description
1 polymer ?
#
loop_
_entity_poly.entity_id
_entity_poly.type
_entity_poly.pdbx_seq_one_letter_code
_entity_poly.pdbx_strand_id
1 'polypeptide(L)'
;MQQIISYLILFSVLSMCLGKGLECAVCLQFVEGIDKKEIEEDQNLKKKAEHDCRQILDMPVIDDYCIKLVDKEFDTITQMIMNDEKPSTICKKIEMC
;
A
#
# COMPACT_ATOMS: atom_id res chain seq x y z
N MET A 1 21.31 -31.44 9.57
CA MET A 1 21.27 -30.27 8.66
C MET A 1 19.97 -30.17 7.88
N GLN A 2 19.47 -31.25 7.26
CA GLN A 2 18.24 -31.22 6.45
C GLN A 2 16.99 -30.75 7.23
N GLN A 3 16.78 -31.22 8.46
CA GLN A 3 15.65 -30.81 9.30
C GLN A 3 15.68 -29.31 9.67
N ILE A 4 16.87 -28.77 9.95
CA ILE A 4 17.06 -27.36 10.31
C ILE A 4 16.72 -26.46 9.11
N ILE A 5 17.15 -26.86 7.90
CA ILE A 5 16.84 -26.14 6.66
C ILE A 5 15.33 -26.13 6.41
N SER A 6 14.64 -27.26 6.62
CA SER A 6 13.18 -27.34 6.49
C SER A 6 12.45 -26.41 7.44
N TYR A 7 12.87 -26.31 8.71
CA TYR A 7 12.25 -25.39 9.68
C TYR A 7 12.50 -23.91 9.33
N LEU A 8 13.70 -23.57 8.84
CA LEU A 8 14.02 -22.21 8.41
C LEU A 8 13.19 -21.77 7.20
N ILE A 9 12.98 -22.67 6.23
CA ILE A 9 12.11 -22.40 5.07
C ILE A 9 10.65 -22.24 5.52
N LEU A 10 10.18 -23.08 6.45
CA LEU A 10 8.80 -22.98 6.95
C LEU A 10 8.56 -21.66 7.69
N PHE A 11 9.54 -21.22 8.49
CA PHE A 11 9.49 -19.96 9.22
C PHE A 11 9.54 -18.75 8.29
N SER A 12 10.38 -18.77 7.25
CA SER A 12 10.47 -17.67 6.29
C SER A 12 9.21 -17.53 5.44
N VAL A 13 8.63 -18.64 4.96
CA VAL A 13 7.35 -18.63 4.22
C VAL A 13 6.23 -18.08 5.11
N LEU A 14 6.17 -18.47 6.38
CA LEU A 14 5.17 -17.95 7.32
C LEU A 14 5.30 -16.43 7.51
N SER A 15 6.52 -15.92 7.68
CA SER A 15 6.78 -14.48 7.80
C SER A 15 6.39 -13.69 6.55
N MET A 16 6.63 -14.24 5.36
CA MET A 16 6.25 -13.60 4.08
C MET A 16 4.74 -13.47 3.93
N CYS A 17 3.98 -14.50 4.32
CA CYS A 17 2.52 -14.49 4.25
C CYS A 17 1.89 -13.41 5.15
N LEU A 18 2.45 -13.17 6.34
CA LEU A 18 1.96 -12.11 7.22
C LEU A 18 2.22 -10.70 6.64
N GLY A 19 3.40 -10.48 6.06
CA GLY A 19 3.78 -9.17 5.48
C GLY A 19 2.84 -8.74 4.35
N LYS A 20 2.53 -9.66 3.42
CA LYS A 20 1.58 -9.39 2.32
C LYS A 20 0.15 -9.12 2.79
N GLY A 21 -0.26 -9.74 3.90
CA GLY A 21 -1.57 -9.47 4.49
C GLY A 21 -1.69 -8.03 5.00
N LEU A 22 -0.65 -7.53 5.67
CA LEU A 22 -0.61 -6.15 6.16
C LEU A 22 -0.51 -5.14 5.01
N GLU A 23 0.37 -5.38 4.03
CA GLU A 23 0.50 -4.57 2.81
C GLU A 23 -0.86 -4.40 2.10
N CYS A 24 -1.60 -5.51 1.98
CA CYS A 24 -2.88 -5.51 1.30
C CYS A 24 -3.92 -4.69 2.09
N ALA A 25 -3.98 -4.85 3.41
CA ALA A 25 -4.88 -4.09 4.26
C ALA A 25 -4.60 -2.57 4.20
N VAL A 26 -3.32 -2.18 4.25
CA VAL A 26 -2.91 -0.77 4.14
C VAL A 26 -3.29 -0.19 2.79
N CYS A 27 -3.02 -0.91 1.69
CA CYS A 27 -3.41 -0.45 0.36
C CYS A 27 -4.93 -0.30 0.24
N LEU A 28 -5.71 -1.29 0.69
CA LEU A 28 -7.17 -1.24 0.61
C LEU A 28 -7.70 -0.03 1.37
N GLN A 29 -7.23 0.20 2.61
CA GLN A 29 -7.63 1.34 3.41
C GLN A 29 -7.25 2.67 2.75
N PHE A 30 -6.06 2.75 2.14
CA PHE A 30 -5.61 3.95 1.44
C PHE A 30 -6.51 4.27 0.23
N VAL A 31 -6.77 3.27 -0.62
CA VAL A 31 -7.56 3.44 -1.84
C VAL A 31 -9.03 3.72 -1.52
N GLU A 32 -9.60 3.06 -0.51
CA GLU A 32 -10.98 3.31 -0.04
C GLU A 32 -11.13 4.70 0.61
N GLY A 33 -10.05 5.26 1.15
CA GLY A 33 -10.04 6.58 1.76
C GLY A 33 -10.01 7.75 0.78
N ILE A 34 -9.79 7.52 -0.51
CA ILE A 34 -9.70 8.57 -1.53
C ILE A 34 -11.04 8.67 -2.28
N ASP A 35 -11.72 9.82 -2.16
CA ASP A 35 -12.92 10.12 -2.93
C ASP A 35 -12.55 10.64 -4.34
N LYS A 36 -13.28 10.20 -5.37
CA LYS A 36 -13.16 10.73 -6.74
C LYS A 36 -13.28 12.25 -6.80
N LYS A 37 -14.19 12.83 -6.02
CA LYS A 37 -14.38 14.29 -5.98
C LYS A 37 -13.15 14.98 -5.43
N GLU A 38 -12.49 14.41 -4.42
CA GLU A 38 -11.25 14.97 -3.90
C GLU A 38 -10.14 14.95 -4.95
N ILE A 39 -10.07 13.91 -5.80
CA ILE A 39 -9.11 13.86 -6.93
C ILE A 39 -9.38 15.00 -7.93
N GLU A 40 -10.65 15.29 -8.23
CA GLU A 40 -11.02 16.34 -9.19
C GLU A 40 -10.87 17.77 -8.62
N GLU A 41 -11.20 17.97 -7.35
CA GLU A 41 -11.30 19.29 -6.72
C GLU A 41 -10.01 19.73 -6.03
N ASP A 42 -9.22 18.80 -5.47
CA ASP A 42 -8.02 19.12 -4.69
C ASP A 42 -6.72 18.84 -5.47
N GLN A 43 -6.18 19.89 -6.09
CA GLN A 43 -4.88 19.85 -6.77
C GLN A 43 -3.69 19.57 -5.84
N ASN A 44 -3.88 19.60 -4.51
CA ASN A 44 -2.87 19.32 -3.51
C ASN A 44 -3.10 17.99 -2.79
N LEU A 45 -4.02 17.14 -3.26
CA LEU A 45 -4.34 15.86 -2.61
C LEU A 45 -3.08 14.99 -2.39
N LYS A 46 -2.17 14.96 -3.38
CA LYS A 46 -0.88 14.26 -3.25
C LYS A 46 -0.02 14.83 -2.12
N LYS A 47 0.08 16.16 -2.01
CA LYS A 47 0.84 16.82 -0.94
C LYS A 47 0.24 16.56 0.44
N LYS A 48 -1.08 16.44 0.54
CA LYS A 48 -1.78 16.06 1.78
C LYS A 48 -1.42 14.62 2.16
N ALA A 49 -1.52 13.68 1.22
CA ALA A 49 -1.12 12.29 1.44
C ALA A 49 0.36 12.17 1.86
N GLU A 50 1.24 12.94 1.20
CA GLU A 50 2.66 13.05 1.54
C GLU A 50 2.91 13.57 2.96
N HIS A 51 2.17 14.61 3.36
CA HIS A 51 2.25 15.18 4.71
C HIS A 51 1.82 14.14 5.76
N ASP A 52 0.68 13.49 5.55
CA ASP A 52 0.14 12.50 6.48
C ASP A 52 1.09 11.30 6.62
N CYS A 53 1.70 10.89 5.50
CA CYS A 53 2.73 9.85 5.51
C CYS A 53 3.95 10.21 6.34
N ARG A 54 4.52 11.41 6.16
CA ARG A 54 5.82 11.78 6.74
C ARG A 54 5.74 12.46 8.11
N GLN A 55 4.56 12.89 8.56
CA GLN A 55 4.41 13.66 9.80
C GLN A 55 3.59 12.96 10.87
N ILE A 56 2.75 11.99 10.49
CA ILE A 56 1.84 11.32 11.43
C ILE A 56 2.34 9.91 11.77
N LEU A 57 3.09 9.26 10.87
CA LEU A 57 3.38 7.83 10.93
C LEU A 57 4.89 7.54 10.96
N ASP A 58 5.57 7.96 12.03
CA ASP A 58 7.02 7.74 12.24
C ASP A 58 7.32 6.28 12.66
N MET A 59 7.14 5.33 11.73
CA MET A 59 7.41 3.90 11.93
C MET A 59 8.03 3.29 10.65
N PRO A 60 9.15 2.52 10.74
CA PRO A 60 9.90 2.08 9.55
C PRO A 60 9.11 1.27 8.52
N VAL A 61 8.14 0.47 8.99
CA VAL A 61 7.26 -0.33 8.12
C VAL A 61 6.29 0.57 7.35
N ILE A 62 5.91 1.72 7.93
CA ILE A 62 5.01 2.68 7.32
C ILE A 62 5.73 3.54 6.28
N ASP A 63 7.01 3.84 6.49
CA ASP A 63 7.83 4.56 5.50
C ASP A 63 7.86 3.83 4.14
N ASP A 64 8.03 2.50 4.14
CA ASP A 64 8.03 1.71 2.91
C ASP A 64 6.66 1.75 2.19
N TYR A 65 5.56 1.73 2.95
CA TYR A 65 4.21 1.87 2.39
C TYR A 65 3.96 3.28 1.86
N CYS A 66 4.48 4.30 2.53
CA CYS A 66 4.40 5.69 2.09
C CYS A 66 5.15 5.91 0.78
N ILE A 67 6.37 5.40 0.67
CA ILE A 67 7.15 5.46 -0.56
C ILE A 67 6.39 4.75 -1.69
N LYS A 68 5.77 3.61 -1.43
CA LYS A 68 5.05 2.87 -2.45
C LYS A 68 3.74 3.56 -2.85
N LEU A 69 2.83 3.80 -1.90
CA LEU A 69 1.49 4.33 -2.17
C LEU A 69 1.49 5.80 -2.59
N VAL A 70 2.33 6.62 -1.98
CA VAL A 70 2.29 8.07 -2.16
C VAL A 70 3.36 8.56 -3.14
N ASP A 71 4.62 8.16 -2.94
CA ASP A 71 5.69 8.72 -3.77
C ASP A 71 5.72 8.07 -5.17
N LYS A 72 5.43 6.77 -5.28
CA LYS A 72 5.50 6.01 -6.53
C LYS A 72 4.16 5.83 -7.23
N GLU A 73 3.14 5.36 -6.50
CA GLU A 73 1.91 4.85 -7.11
C GLU A 73 0.74 5.85 -7.08
N PHE A 74 0.84 6.96 -6.36
CA PHE A 74 -0.30 7.86 -6.12
C PHE A 74 -1.04 8.31 -7.38
N ASP A 75 -0.29 8.75 -8.39
CA ASP A 75 -0.87 9.23 -9.65
C ASP A 75 -1.52 8.09 -10.43
N THR A 76 -0.97 6.88 -10.33
CA THR A 76 -1.53 5.67 -10.96
C THR A 76 -2.77 5.17 -10.21
N ILE A 77 -2.75 5.20 -8.88
CA ILE A 77 -3.89 4.88 -8.01
C ILE A 77 -5.06 5.82 -8.31
N THR A 78 -4.84 7.14 -8.28
CA THR A 78 -5.88 8.12 -8.55
C THR A 78 -6.45 7.98 -9.97
N GLN A 79 -5.61 7.70 -10.97
CA GLN A 79 -6.11 7.40 -12.33
C GLN A 79 -7.00 6.14 -12.37
N MET A 80 -6.61 5.05 -11.70
CA MET A 80 -7.44 3.85 -11.63
C MET A 80 -8.74 4.06 -10.85
N ILE A 81 -8.71 4.86 -9.78
CA ILE A 81 -9.91 5.30 -9.08
C ILE A 81 -10.82 6.02 -10.05
N MET A 82 -10.31 7.00 -10.80
CA MET A 82 -11.08 7.74 -11.83
C MET A 82 -11.71 6.81 -12.88
N ASN A 83 -11.04 5.70 -13.22
CA ASN A 83 -11.53 4.66 -14.12
C ASN A 83 -12.52 3.66 -13.48
N ASP A 84 -13.02 3.91 -12.27
CA ASP A 84 -13.95 3.04 -11.53
C ASP A 84 -13.38 1.65 -11.20
N GLU A 85 -12.05 1.54 -11.09
CA GLU A 85 -11.46 0.29 -10.64
C GLU A 85 -11.69 0.05 -9.15
N LYS A 86 -12.01 -1.20 -8.80
CA LYS A 86 -12.23 -1.60 -7.40
C LYS A 86 -10.91 -1.55 -6.61
N PRO A 87 -10.94 -1.19 -5.31
CA PRO A 87 -9.75 -1.18 -4.45
C PRO A 87 -8.94 -2.49 -4.50
N SER A 88 -9.64 -3.63 -4.46
CA SER A 88 -8.98 -4.95 -4.56
C SER A 88 -8.24 -5.19 -5.87
N THR A 89 -8.69 -4.57 -6.97
CA THR A 89 -8.03 -4.67 -8.28
C THR A 89 -6.81 -3.76 -8.33
N ILE A 90 -6.96 -2.52 -7.86
CA ILE A 90 -5.88 -1.53 -7.75
C ILE A 90 -4.72 -2.10 -6.91
N CYS A 91 -5.02 -2.60 -5.71
CA CYS A 91 -4.00 -3.10 -4.80
C CYS A 91 -3.26 -4.34 -5.32
N LYS A 92 -3.90 -5.17 -6.15
CA LYS A 92 -3.24 -6.27 -6.87
C LYS A 92 -2.33 -5.77 -7.99
N LYS A 93 -2.75 -4.74 -8.72
CA LYS A 93 -1.97 -4.17 -9.83
C LYS A 93 -0.68 -3.51 -9.36
N ILE A 94 -0.68 -2.91 -8.17
CA ILE A 94 0.53 -2.32 -7.56
C ILE A 94 1.29 -3.31 -6.66
N GLU A 95 0.93 -4.60 -6.68
CA GLU A 95 1.59 -5.68 -5.95
C GLU A 95 1.67 -5.43 -4.42
N MET A 96 0.61 -4.88 -3.83
CA MET A 96 0.42 -4.80 -2.37
C MET A 96 -0.59 -5.83 -1.88
N CYS A 97 -1.40 -6.36 -2.81
CA CYS A 97 -2.08 -7.64 -2.75
C CYS A 97 -1.61 -8.48 -3.96
#